data_AF-A0A7C9VJN6-F1
#
_entry.id   AF-A0A7C9VJN6-F1
#
_cell.length_a   1.000
_cell.length_b   1.000
_cell.length_c   1.000
_cell.angle_alpha   90.00
_cell.angle_beta   90.00
_cell.angle_gamma   90.00
#
_symmetry.space_group_name_H-M   'P 1'
#
loop_
_entity.id
_entity.type
_entity.pdbx_description
1 polymer ?
#
loop_
_entity_poly.entity_id
_entity_poly.type
_entity_poly.pdbx_seq_one_letter_code
_entity_poly.pdbx_strand_id
1 'polypeptide(L)'
;MVPFDPLVGELRVHYAGFFDPGLGYAGAGGQGSRAVLEVRSREVPFILEHGQIVGRLVYEKMLSRPDALYGQRIASNYQGQGLKLSKHFRT
;
A
#
# COMPACT_ATOMS: atom_id res chain seq x y z
N MET A 1 2.00 -1.76 -6.88
CA MET A 1 2.27 -3.03 -6.16
C MET A 1 1.80 -4.18 -7.03
N VAL A 2 2.53 -5.29 -7.02
CA VAL A 2 2.21 -6.46 -7.84
C VAL A 2 2.07 -7.70 -6.96
N PRO A 3 1.16 -8.64 -7.30
CA PRO A 3 1.11 -9.95 -6.67
C PRO A 3 2.47 -10.66 -6.78
N PHE A 4 2.80 -11.47 -5.78
CA PHE A 4 4.03 -12.26 -5.77
C PHE A 4 3.98 -13.40 -6.81
N ASP A 5 2.79 -13.99 -7.04
CA ASP A 5 2.56 -15.05 -8.02
C ASP A 5 1.18 -14.89 -8.70
N PRO A 6 1.09 -14.77 -10.04
CA PRO A 6 -0.17 -14.70 -10.78
C PRO A 6 -0.99 -16.00 -10.77
N LEU A 7 -0.35 -17.16 -10.52
CA LEU A 7 -1.03 -18.48 -10.43
C LEU A 7 -1.73 -18.67 -9.08
N VAL A 8 -1.40 -17.84 -8.09
CA VAL A 8 -2.24 -17.66 -6.91
C VAL A 8 -3.42 -16.77 -7.32
N GLY A 9 -4.28 -17.29 -8.22
CA GLY A 9 -5.56 -16.69 -8.62
C GLY A 9 -6.50 -16.43 -7.43
N GLU A 10 -6.12 -16.94 -6.27
CA GLU A 10 -6.83 -16.96 -5.00
C GLU A 10 -6.47 -15.78 -4.08
N LEU A 11 -5.38 -15.04 -4.34
CA LEU A 11 -4.89 -13.98 -3.44
C LEU A 11 -4.69 -12.67 -4.19
N ARG A 12 -5.68 -11.78 -4.11
CA ARG A 12 -5.48 -10.38 -4.53
C ARG A 12 -5.02 -9.57 -3.34
N VAL A 13 -3.95 -8.84 -3.54
CA VAL A 13 -3.33 -8.02 -2.51
C VAL A 13 -3.35 -6.61 -3.08
N HIS A 14 -4.37 -5.83 -2.66
CA HIS A 14 -4.59 -4.41 -2.98
C HIS A 14 -5.30 -4.10 -4.31
N TYR A 15 -6.35 -3.27 -4.25
CA TYR A 15 -7.09 -2.78 -5.43
C TYR A 15 -6.60 -1.41 -5.93
N ALA A 16 -5.88 -0.62 -5.11
CA ALA A 16 -5.29 0.64 -5.54
C ALA A 16 -3.85 0.43 -6.08
N GLY A 17 -3.63 0.39 -7.39
CA GLY A 17 -2.35 -0.09 -7.96
C GLY A 17 -1.06 0.66 -7.56
N PHE A 18 -1.15 1.90 -7.08
CA PHE A 18 -0.01 2.83 -6.96
C PHE A 18 0.27 3.29 -5.53
N PHE A 19 1.55 3.61 -5.31
CA PHE A 19 2.06 4.26 -4.10
C PHE A 19 2.61 5.62 -4.52
N ASP A 20 2.05 6.69 -3.97
CA ASP A 20 2.44 8.05 -4.37
C ASP A 20 3.86 8.42 -3.89
N PRO A 21 4.63 9.18 -4.69
CA PRO A 21 5.92 9.70 -4.27
C PRO A 21 5.81 10.48 -2.96
N GLY A 22 6.59 10.08 -1.94
CA GLY A 22 6.59 10.70 -0.61
C GLY A 22 5.93 9.87 0.49
N LEU A 23 5.21 8.79 0.16
CA LEU A 23 4.63 7.93 1.18
C LEU A 23 5.73 7.31 2.05
N GLY A 24 5.65 7.54 3.37
CA GLY A 24 6.62 7.05 4.35
C GLY A 24 8.01 7.71 4.26
N TYR A 25 8.23 8.65 3.33
CA TYR A 25 9.53 9.26 3.12
C TYR A 25 9.85 10.33 4.17
N ALA A 26 11.04 10.25 4.77
CA ALA A 26 11.49 11.18 5.81
C ALA A 26 11.51 12.65 5.35
N GLY A 27 11.94 12.93 4.12
CA GLY A 27 11.91 14.28 3.55
C GLY A 27 10.50 14.82 3.25
N ALA A 28 9.47 13.99 3.44
CA ALA A 28 8.06 14.37 3.39
C ALA A 28 7.35 14.20 4.76
N GLY A 29 8.13 14.20 5.85
CA GLY A 29 7.61 14.08 7.22
C GLY A 29 7.21 12.67 7.64
N GLY A 30 7.56 11.64 6.87
CA GLY A 30 7.30 10.24 7.21
C GLY A 30 8.40 9.59 8.07
N GLN A 31 8.12 8.42 8.62
CA GLN A 31 9.09 7.58 9.35
C GLN A 31 9.04 6.12 8.85
N GLY A 32 8.73 5.95 7.56
CA GLY A 32 8.18 4.71 7.01
C GLY A 32 6.66 4.65 7.16
N SER A 33 6.02 3.86 6.31
CA SER A 33 4.58 3.59 6.37
C SER A 33 4.31 2.14 6.05
N ARG A 34 3.35 1.53 6.75
CA ARG A 34 2.89 0.17 6.44
C ARG A 34 1.85 0.24 5.32
N ALA A 35 2.05 -0.56 4.28
CA ALA A 35 1.03 -0.76 3.26
C ALA A 35 -0.17 -1.48 3.88
N VAL A 36 -1.37 -0.94 3.68
CA VAL A 36 -2.62 -1.62 4.01
C VAL A 36 -3.01 -2.47 2.80
N LEU A 37 -3.28 -3.75 3.04
CA LEU A 37 -3.53 -4.72 1.97
C LEU A 37 -4.97 -5.22 2.08
N GLU A 38 -5.71 -5.09 0.99
CA GLU A 38 -7.02 -5.73 0.85
C GLU A 38 -6.79 -7.15 0.36
N VAL A 39 -6.86 -8.12 1.28
CA VAL A 39 -6.60 -9.53 1.02
C VAL A 39 -7.92 -10.30 0.97
N ARG A 40 -8.12 -11.09 -0.08
CA ARG A 40 -9.33 -11.90 -0.24
C ARG A 40 -9.00 -13.25 -0.88
N SER A 41 -9.44 -14.33 -0.23
CA SER A 41 -9.47 -15.68 -0.80
C SER A 41 -10.57 -15.80 -1.86
N ARG A 42 -10.31 -16.54 -2.94
CA ARG A 42 -11.33 -16.93 -3.93
C ARG A 42 -11.39 -18.44 -4.05
N GLU A 43 -12.61 -18.98 -4.11
CA GLU A 43 -12.95 -20.39 -4.42
C GLU A 43 -12.49 -21.44 -3.39
N VAL A 44 -11.29 -21.31 -2.83
CA VAL A 44 -10.72 -22.25 -1.85
C VAL A 44 -10.31 -21.49 -0.58
N PRO A 45 -10.43 -22.08 0.62
CA PRO A 45 -9.87 -21.51 1.84
C PRO A 45 -8.34 -21.44 1.77
N PHE A 46 -7.78 -20.29 2.16
CA PHE A 46 -6.33 -20.07 2.22
C PHE A 46 -5.91 -19.67 3.63
N ILE A 47 -4.87 -20.32 4.17
CA ILE A 47 -4.28 -19.96 5.46
C ILE A 47 -3.18 -18.94 5.21
N LEU A 48 -3.28 -17.78 5.88
CA LEU A 48 -2.26 -16.74 5.85
C LEU A 48 -1.49 -16.73 7.16
N GLU A 49 -0.17 -16.80 7.06
CA GLU A 49 0.72 -16.80 8.21
C GLU A 49 1.48 -15.48 8.39
N HIS A 50 1.90 -15.21 9.62
CA HIS A 50 2.75 -14.05 9.91
C HIS A 50 4.10 -14.19 9.20
N GLY A 51 4.54 -13.12 8.52
CA GLY A 51 5.80 -13.10 7.77
C GLY A 51 5.73 -13.70 6.37
N GLN A 52 4.58 -14.27 5.99
CA GLN A 52 4.37 -14.77 4.64
C GLN A 52 4.43 -13.64 3.62
N ILE A 53 5.19 -13.87 2.54
CA ILE A 53 5.29 -12.92 1.43
C ILE A 53 3.97 -12.98 0.64
N VAL A 54 3.27 -11.85 0.57
CA VAL A 54 1.97 -11.73 -0.12
C VAL A 54 2.03 -10.85 -1.36
N GLY A 55 3.12 -10.13 -1.59
CA GLY A 55 3.24 -9.22 -2.71
C GLY A 55 4.61 -8.59 -2.80
N ARG A 56 4.82 -7.82 -3.87
CA ARG A 56 6.05 -7.08 -4.12
C ARG A 56 5.76 -5.64 -4.46
N LEU A 57 6.60 -4.75 -3.96
CA LEU A 57 6.62 -3.35 -4.37
C LEU A 57 7.56 -3.19 -5.56
N VAL A 58 7.04 -2.62 -6.65
CA VAL A 58 7.82 -2.27 -7.84
C VAL A 58 7.96 -0.76 -7.84
N TYR A 59 9.19 -0.28 -8.06
CA TYR A 59 9.50 1.14 -8.12
C TYR A 59 9.69 1.55 -9.57
N GLU A 60 9.07 2.65 -9.96
CA GLU A 60 9.24 3.27 -11.26
C GLU A 60 9.79 4.68 -11.10
N LYS A 61 10.61 5.12 -12.07
CA LYS A 61 11.14 6.49 -12.08
C LYS A 61 10.07 7.43 -12.62
N MET A 62 9.81 8.52 -11.89
CA MET A 62 8.96 9.61 -12.37
C MET A 62 9.66 10.37 -13.51
N LEU A 63 8.87 10.92 -14.43
CA LEU A 63 9.37 11.77 -15.51
C LEU A 63 10.07 13.03 -14.99
N SER A 64 9.56 13.59 -13.89
CA SER A 64 10.12 14.75 -13.20
C SER A 64 9.81 14.66 -11.70
N ARG A 65 10.44 15.54 -10.91
CA ARG A 65 10.14 15.65 -9.48
C ARG A 65 8.72 16.23 -9.31
N PRO A 66 7.82 15.59 -8.54
CA PRO A 66 6.49 16.16 -8.29
C PRO A 66 6.55 17.49 -7.53
N ASP A 67 5.63 18.40 -7.85
CA ASP A 67 5.47 19.70 -7.17
C ASP A 67 5.00 19.55 -5.70
N ALA A 68 4.48 18.38 -5.36
CA ALA A 68 4.05 18.03 -4.02
C ALA A 68 4.33 16.55 -3.77
N LEU A 69 4.97 16.26 -2.64
CA LEU A 69 5.09 14.89 -2.16
C LEU A 69 3.90 14.52 -1.27
N TYR A 70 3.52 13.25 -1.30
CA TYR A 70 2.55 12.70 -0.36
C TYR A 70 3.03 12.96 1.08
N GLY A 71 2.13 13.46 1.94
CA GLY A 71 2.46 13.87 3.30
C GLY A 71 2.80 15.35 3.48
N GLN A 72 3.17 16.09 2.42
CA GLN A 72 3.56 17.51 2.54
C GLN A 72 2.39 18.50 2.44
N ARG A 73 1.27 18.13 1.81
CA ARG A 73 0.06 18.96 1.73
C ARG A 73 -1.06 18.44 2.62
N ILE A 74 -1.93 19.36 3.06
CA ILE A 74 -3.07 19.13 3.95
C ILE A 74 -4.01 18.10 3.30
N ALA A 75 -4.40 17.07 4.05
CA ALA A 75 -5.26 15.92 3.69
C ALA A 75 -4.57 14.60 3.24
N SER A 76 -3.27 14.41 3.51
CA SER A 76 -2.62 13.09 3.34
C SER A 76 -3.06 12.10 4.42
N ASN A 77 -4.15 11.38 4.16
CA ASN A 77 -4.86 10.57 5.15
C ASN A 77 -4.07 9.40 5.76
N TYR A 78 -2.97 8.99 5.11
CA TYR A 78 -2.28 7.74 5.37
C TYR A 78 -0.76 7.90 5.60
N GLN A 79 -0.27 9.14 5.74
CA GLN A 79 1.16 9.36 6.05
C GLN A 79 1.46 8.93 7.48
N GLY A 80 2.54 8.14 7.66
CA GLY A 80 2.97 7.66 8.98
C GLY A 80 1.99 6.71 9.68
N GLN A 81 1.04 6.11 8.95
CA GLN A 81 0.01 5.29 9.56
C GLN A 81 0.49 3.89 10.00
N GLY A 82 -0.15 3.39 11.06
CA GLY A 82 -0.30 1.96 11.33
C GLY A 82 -1.49 1.36 10.58
N LEU A 83 -2.08 0.28 11.09
CA LEU A 83 -3.30 -0.29 10.49
C LEU A 83 -4.47 0.70 10.66
N LYS A 84 -5.04 1.20 9.56
CA LYS A 84 -6.13 2.18 9.57
C LYS A 84 -7.27 1.72 8.67
N LEU A 85 -8.51 1.84 9.16
CA LEU A 85 -9.71 1.66 8.35
C LEU A 85 -9.80 2.75 7.29
N SER A 86 -10.49 2.44 6.19
CA SER A 86 -10.71 3.41 5.11
C SER A 86 -11.37 4.69 5.63
N LYS A 87 -10.95 5.85 5.10
CA LYS A 87 -11.50 7.18 5.45
C LYS A 87 -13.02 7.32 5.23
N HIS A 88 -13.63 6.35 4.55
CA HIS A 88 -15.07 6.30 4.28
C HIS A 88 -15.89 5.70 5.43
N PHE A 89 -15.25 5.01 6.38
CA PHE A 89 -15.90 4.58 7.61
C PHE A 89 -15.96 5.76 8.58
N ARG A 90 -17.16 6.06 9.10
CA ARG A 90 -17.32 6.94 10.26
C ARG A 90 -16.98 6.12 11.51
N THR A 91 -16.10 6.64 12.35
CA THR A 91 -15.91 6.18 13.73
C THR A 91 -17.06 6.66 14.60
#